data_AF-K9TNM2-F1
#
_entry.id   AF-K9TNM2-F1
#
_cell.length_a   1.000
_cell.length_b   1.000
_cell.length_c   1.000
_cell.angle_alpha   90.00
_cell.angle_beta   90.00
_cell.angle_gamma   90.00
#
_symmetry.space_group_name_H-M   'P 1'
#
loop_
_entity.id
_entity.type
_entity.pdbx_description
1 polymer ?
#
loop_
_entity_poly.entity_id
_entity_poly.type
_entity_poly.pdbx_seq_one_letter_code
_entity_poly.pdbx_strand_id
1 'polypeptide(L)'
;MNLKTSVDTAIDRILAINWEPDDSRTSSHVALLQEYLRRAALWAVALDCTEEWPFFDVAAHISPSFQPENRHLDRLEQHFSQVPFYVTKVIENTCRWFVKWEGVKHLPEVSSYVNSNPENLLEIRGGVKNHGQKMKDVYLFSVPLPHPYEPLILLYDRGGIFYSEHRFFCFEDAAVPRGTWREHWQPEAAVCQLNAEALDNLDGNFEENRFTAEC
;
A
#
# COMPACT_ATOMS: atom_id res chain seq x y z
N MET A 1 31.65 -2.04 12.60
CA MET A 1 30.60 -1.75 11.60
C MET A 1 29.29 -2.22 12.19
N ASN A 2 28.34 -1.33 12.44
CA ASN A 2 27.02 -1.73 12.93
C ASN A 2 26.25 -2.31 11.73
N LEU A 3 25.72 -3.53 11.86
CA LEU A 3 24.94 -4.15 10.79
C LEU A 3 23.67 -3.33 10.57
N LYS A 4 23.40 -2.93 9.33
CA LYS A 4 22.22 -2.17 8.96
C LYS A 4 20.98 -3.08 9.11
N THR A 5 20.00 -2.66 9.89
CA THR A 5 18.75 -3.42 10.09
C THR A 5 17.78 -3.24 8.91
N SER A 6 16.69 -4.03 8.87
CA SER A 6 15.60 -3.80 7.89
C SER A 6 14.98 -2.42 8.07
N VAL A 7 14.84 -1.96 9.31
CA VAL A 7 14.34 -0.62 9.65
C VAL A 7 15.28 0.48 9.16
N ASP A 8 16.60 0.32 9.35
CA ASP A 8 17.59 1.28 8.81
C ASP A 8 17.52 1.33 7.27
N THR A 9 17.27 0.18 6.61
CA THR A 9 17.12 0.10 5.15
C THR A 9 15.84 0.77 4.67
N ALA A 10 14.74 0.56 5.38
CA ALA A 10 13.47 1.22 5.09
C ALA A 10 13.57 2.74 5.19
N ILE A 11 14.23 3.25 6.23
CA ILE A 11 14.43 4.69 6.42
C ILE A 11 15.29 5.25 5.29
N ASP A 12 16.43 4.61 5.00
CA ASP A 12 17.32 5.08 3.94
C ASP A 12 16.59 5.13 2.58
N ARG A 13 15.64 4.22 2.33
CA ARG A 13 14.78 4.28 1.15
C ARG A 13 13.84 5.50 1.19
N ILE A 14 13.12 5.73 2.29
CA ILE A 14 12.23 6.91 2.42
C ILE A 14 13.00 8.23 2.25
N LEU A 15 14.21 8.31 2.80
CA LEU A 15 15.05 9.50 2.68
C LEU A 15 15.60 9.71 1.26
N ALA A 16 15.67 8.65 0.46
CA ALA A 16 16.16 8.69 -0.92
C ALA A 16 15.06 9.00 -1.94
N ILE A 17 13.78 9.02 -1.53
CA ILE A 17 12.66 9.37 -2.41
C ILE A 17 12.88 10.79 -2.96
N ASN A 18 12.87 10.91 -4.29
CA ASN A 18 12.75 12.19 -4.95
C ASN A 18 11.27 12.60 -4.98
N TRP A 19 10.94 13.69 -4.29
CA TRP A 19 9.57 14.18 -4.20
C TRP A 19 9.17 15.10 -5.36
N GLU A 20 10.02 15.32 -6.36
CA GLU A 20 9.59 15.99 -7.59
C GLU A 20 8.59 15.10 -8.34
N PRO A 21 7.38 15.60 -8.69
CA PRO A 21 6.40 14.84 -9.44
C PRO A 21 6.93 14.42 -10.82
N ASP A 22 6.54 13.22 -11.27
CA ASP A 22 6.90 12.68 -12.59
C ASP A 22 5.66 12.16 -13.33
N ASP A 23 4.91 13.07 -13.94
CA ASP A 23 3.63 12.74 -14.60
C ASP A 23 3.81 11.88 -15.87
N SER A 24 5.05 11.73 -16.38
CA SER A 24 5.33 10.83 -17.50
C SER A 24 5.15 9.36 -17.14
N ARG A 25 4.92 9.04 -15.86
CA ARG A 25 4.76 7.68 -15.32
C ARG A 25 3.36 7.42 -14.74
N THR A 26 2.38 8.22 -15.17
CA THR A 26 1.01 8.18 -14.65
C THR A 26 0.39 6.77 -14.69
N SER A 27 0.68 5.97 -15.71
CA SER A 27 0.13 4.60 -15.83
C SER A 27 0.62 3.67 -14.74
N SER A 28 1.93 3.65 -14.46
CA SER A 28 2.47 2.88 -13.35
C SER A 28 2.01 3.44 -12.00
N HIS A 29 1.86 4.76 -11.85
CA HIS A 29 1.30 5.37 -10.62
C HIS A 29 -0.12 4.89 -10.34
N VAL A 30 -1.01 4.92 -11.34
CA VAL A 30 -2.39 4.44 -11.23
C VAL A 30 -2.40 2.96 -10.84
N ALA A 31 -1.62 2.13 -11.51
CA ALA A 31 -1.56 0.70 -11.25
C ALA A 31 -1.04 0.38 -9.84
N LEU A 32 -0.01 1.10 -9.39
CA LEU A 32 0.57 0.95 -8.05
C LEU A 32 -0.42 1.39 -6.95
N LEU A 33 -1.17 2.47 -7.16
CA LEU A 33 -2.20 2.89 -6.20
C LEU A 33 -3.34 1.87 -6.14
N GLN A 34 -3.80 1.35 -7.28
CA GLN A 34 -4.81 0.30 -7.30
C GLN A 34 -4.33 -0.98 -6.61
N GLU A 35 -3.07 -1.38 -6.82
CA GLU A 35 -2.48 -2.52 -6.14
C GLU A 35 -2.35 -2.26 -4.63
N TYR A 36 -2.01 -1.04 -4.19
CA TYR A 36 -2.06 -0.68 -2.77
C TYR A 36 -3.47 -0.84 -2.19
N LEU A 37 -4.49 -0.27 -2.84
CA LEU A 37 -5.88 -0.34 -2.39
C LEU A 37 -6.35 -1.79 -2.23
N ARG A 38 -5.95 -2.67 -3.18
CA ARG A 38 -6.20 -4.11 -3.10
C ARG A 38 -5.51 -4.75 -1.90
N ARG A 39 -4.21 -4.51 -1.70
CA ARG A 39 -3.46 -5.09 -0.57
C ARG A 39 -3.95 -4.59 0.78
N ALA A 40 -4.27 -3.30 0.87
CA ALA A 40 -4.87 -2.71 2.06
C ALA A 40 -6.22 -3.35 2.37
N ALA A 41 -7.03 -3.69 1.35
CA ALA A 41 -8.30 -4.39 1.55
C ALA A 41 -8.08 -5.80 2.09
N LEU A 42 -7.12 -6.55 1.56
CA LEU A 42 -6.76 -7.88 2.07
C LEU A 42 -6.39 -7.83 3.57
N TRP A 43 -5.54 -6.87 3.95
CA TRP A 43 -5.12 -6.68 5.33
C TRP A 43 -6.26 -6.23 6.24
N ALA A 44 -7.08 -5.27 5.80
CA ALA A 44 -8.19 -4.75 6.61
C ALA A 44 -9.23 -5.83 6.90
N VAL A 45 -9.45 -6.74 5.95
CA VAL A 45 -10.33 -7.88 6.10
C VAL A 45 -9.71 -8.94 7.03
N ALA A 46 -8.42 -9.24 6.88
CA ALA A 46 -7.73 -10.22 7.73
C ALA A 46 -7.63 -9.80 9.21
N LEU A 47 -7.59 -8.48 9.46
CA LEU A 47 -7.47 -7.88 10.79
C LEU A 47 -8.82 -7.43 11.37
N ASP A 48 -9.93 -7.68 10.67
CA ASP A 48 -11.29 -7.23 11.05
C ASP A 48 -11.37 -5.70 11.30
N CYS A 49 -10.63 -4.91 10.53
CA CYS A 49 -10.54 -3.44 10.65
C CYS A 49 -10.95 -2.70 9.37
N THR A 50 -11.91 -3.24 8.63
CA THR A 50 -12.37 -2.70 7.33
C THR A 50 -12.86 -1.25 7.35
N GLU A 51 -13.22 -0.69 8.51
CA GLU A 51 -13.60 0.71 8.69
C GLU A 51 -12.40 1.68 8.62
N GLU A 52 -11.17 1.20 8.79
CA GLU A 52 -9.94 2.01 8.71
C GLU A 52 -9.36 2.09 7.28
N TRP A 53 -9.95 1.35 6.34
CA TRP A 53 -9.51 1.30 4.96
C TRP A 53 -9.68 2.68 4.25
N PRO A 54 -8.75 3.11 3.37
CA PRO A 54 -7.58 2.38 2.88
C PRO A 54 -6.26 2.65 3.63
N PHE A 55 -6.17 3.73 4.40
CA PHE A 55 -4.92 4.18 5.01
C PHE A 55 -4.90 3.90 6.52
N PHE A 56 -4.24 2.82 6.94
CA PHE A 56 -4.13 2.42 8.33
C PHE A 56 -2.79 1.72 8.63
N ASP A 57 -2.42 1.67 9.92
CA ASP A 57 -1.18 1.07 10.39
C ASP A 57 -1.34 -0.44 10.63
N VAL A 58 -1.13 -1.24 9.59
CA VAL A 58 -1.13 -2.72 9.66
C VAL A 58 -0.22 -3.25 10.77
N ALA A 59 0.95 -2.66 10.99
CA ALA A 59 1.89 -3.12 12.00
C ALA A 59 1.39 -2.83 13.42
N ALA A 60 0.66 -1.72 13.63
CA ALA A 60 0.02 -1.44 14.93
C ALA A 60 -1.04 -2.48 15.30
N HIS A 61 -1.78 -3.00 14.33
CA HIS A 61 -2.82 -4.02 14.58
C HIS A 61 -2.24 -5.37 14.97
N ILE A 62 -1.09 -5.75 14.40
CA ILE A 62 -0.44 -7.05 14.68
C ILE A 62 0.45 -6.98 15.93
N SER A 63 1.24 -5.91 16.05
CA SER A 63 2.22 -5.74 17.13
C SER A 63 2.17 -4.31 17.69
N PRO A 64 1.14 -3.96 18.49
CA PRO A 64 0.95 -2.60 19.02
C PRO A 64 2.12 -2.08 19.87
N SER A 65 2.84 -3.01 20.53
CA SER A 65 3.99 -2.69 21.39
C SER A 65 5.26 -2.37 20.61
N PHE A 66 5.33 -2.70 19.32
CA PHE A 66 6.50 -2.43 18.52
C PHE A 66 6.57 -0.94 18.16
N GLN A 67 7.72 -0.34 18.42
CA GLN A 67 8.05 1.02 18.01
C GLN A 67 9.47 1.05 17.46
N PRO A 68 9.71 1.72 16.32
CA PRO A 68 11.07 2.02 15.89
C PRO A 68 11.80 2.83 16.97
N GLU A 69 13.12 2.64 17.08
CA GLU A 69 13.95 3.46 17.98
C GLU A 69 13.79 4.98 17.71
N ASN A 70 13.95 5.83 18.73
CA ASN A 70 13.81 7.29 18.60
C ASN A 70 14.64 7.87 17.46
N ARG A 71 15.88 7.38 17.28
CA ARG A 71 16.76 7.80 16.16
C ARG A 71 16.11 7.63 14.78
N HIS A 72 15.23 6.65 14.62
CA HIS A 72 14.49 6.43 13.38
C HIS A 72 13.36 7.44 13.21
N LEU A 73 12.63 7.72 14.29
CA LEU A 73 11.53 8.68 14.31
C LEU A 73 12.04 10.10 14.05
N ASP A 74 13.15 10.48 14.69
CA ASP A 74 13.79 11.79 14.55
C ASP A 74 14.24 12.03 13.10
N ARG A 75 14.82 11.02 12.43
CA ARG A 75 15.22 11.11 11.02
C ARG A 75 14.04 11.32 10.08
N LEU A 76 12.94 10.62 10.30
CA LEU A 76 11.73 10.79 9.50
C LEU A 76 11.10 12.17 9.74
N GLU A 77 11.01 12.60 11.00
CA GLU A 77 10.51 13.95 11.33
C GLU A 77 11.33 15.05 10.69
N GLN A 78 12.66 14.96 10.78
CA GLN A 78 13.55 15.90 10.12
C GLN A 78 13.32 15.93 8.60
N HIS A 79 13.22 14.76 7.95
CA HIS A 79 12.96 14.67 6.51
C HIS A 79 11.64 15.33 6.12
N PHE A 80 10.54 14.93 6.76
CA PHE A 80 9.20 15.44 6.43
C PHE A 80 8.99 16.91 6.84
N SER A 81 9.88 17.50 7.65
CA SER A 81 9.90 18.96 7.85
C SER A 81 10.47 19.75 6.67
N GLN A 82 11.15 19.07 5.74
CA GLN A 82 11.88 19.67 4.61
C GLN A 82 11.28 19.29 3.25
N VAL A 83 10.35 18.35 3.20
CA VAL A 83 9.70 17.94 1.94
C VAL A 83 8.76 19.05 1.42
N PRO A 84 8.49 19.07 0.10
CA PRO A 84 7.53 19.99 -0.49
C PRO A 84 6.12 19.88 0.09
N PHE A 85 5.35 20.98 0.05
CA PHE A 85 4.02 21.08 0.69
C PHE A 85 2.98 20.09 0.15
N TYR A 86 3.14 19.60 -1.08
CA TYR A 86 2.24 18.64 -1.71
C TYR A 86 2.47 17.20 -1.20
N VAL A 87 3.53 16.95 -0.43
CA VAL A 87 3.69 15.70 0.32
C VAL A 87 2.75 15.75 1.53
N THR A 88 1.55 15.21 1.33
CA THR A 88 0.49 15.28 2.33
C THR A 88 0.75 14.42 3.56
N LYS A 89 -0.01 14.66 4.64
CA LYS A 89 0.08 13.86 5.86
C LYS A 89 -0.22 12.36 5.64
N VAL A 90 -1.04 12.03 4.65
CA VAL A 90 -1.31 10.63 4.29
C VAL A 90 -0.04 9.97 3.75
N ILE A 91 0.69 10.65 2.87
CA ILE A 91 1.97 10.16 2.33
C ILE A 91 2.97 9.95 3.49
N GLU A 92 3.15 10.97 4.33
CA GLU A 92 4.02 10.87 5.51
C GLU A 92 3.65 9.67 6.40
N ASN A 93 2.38 9.51 6.73
CA ASN A 93 1.90 8.41 7.57
C ASN A 93 2.19 7.05 6.93
N THR A 94 1.95 6.88 5.63
CA THR A 94 2.23 5.61 4.94
C THR A 94 3.72 5.27 4.92
N CYS A 95 4.61 6.26 4.79
CA CYS A 95 6.06 6.04 4.93
C CYS A 95 6.44 5.63 6.37
N ARG A 96 5.83 6.23 7.39
CA ARG A 96 6.05 5.83 8.80
C ARG A 96 5.56 4.41 9.06
N TRP A 97 4.39 4.05 8.54
CA TRP A 97 3.85 2.70 8.67
C TRP A 97 4.67 1.66 7.91
N PHE A 98 5.24 2.02 6.75
CA PHE A 98 6.21 1.18 6.04
C PHE A 98 7.44 0.88 6.90
N VAL A 99 8.06 1.91 7.51
CA VAL A 99 9.22 1.72 8.39
C VAL A 99 8.87 0.84 9.59
N LYS A 100 7.67 1.00 10.16
CA LYS A 100 7.19 0.15 11.26
C LYS A 100 6.98 -1.30 10.82
N TRP A 101 6.35 -1.50 9.66
CA TRP A 101 6.15 -2.81 9.06
C TRP A 101 7.46 -3.56 8.85
N GLU A 102 8.48 -2.87 8.33
CA GLU A 102 9.82 -3.41 8.11
C GLU A 102 10.49 -3.91 9.39
N GLY A 103 10.11 -3.37 10.55
CA GLY A 103 10.57 -3.84 11.85
C GLY A 103 9.83 -5.08 12.39
N VAL A 104 8.59 -5.32 11.94
CA VAL A 104 7.75 -6.43 12.44
C VAL A 104 7.60 -7.59 11.45
N LYS A 105 7.92 -7.42 10.16
CA LYS A 105 7.62 -8.40 9.10
C LYS A 105 8.20 -9.81 9.30
N HIS A 106 9.21 -9.95 10.16
CA HIS A 106 9.84 -11.23 10.49
C HIS A 106 9.40 -11.80 11.85
N LEU A 107 8.46 -11.14 12.53
CA LEU A 107 7.92 -11.64 13.79
C LEU A 107 7.04 -12.88 13.55
N PRO A 108 7.01 -13.83 14.51
CA PRO A 108 6.14 -15.01 14.42
C PRO A 108 4.65 -14.67 14.24
N GLU A 109 4.18 -13.59 14.85
CA GLU A 109 2.81 -13.10 14.77
C GLU A 109 2.43 -12.62 13.36
N VAL A 110 3.40 -12.12 12.59
CA VAL A 110 3.20 -11.76 11.17
C VAL A 110 3.27 -13.00 10.29
N SER A 111 4.10 -13.97 10.66
CA SER A 111 4.34 -15.21 9.90
C SER A 111 3.08 -16.06 9.69
N SER A 112 2.06 -15.93 10.56
CA SER A 112 0.77 -16.60 10.39
C SER A 112 -0.06 -16.05 9.22
N TYR A 113 0.15 -14.78 8.86
CA TYR A 113 -0.55 -14.09 7.77
C TYR A 113 0.20 -14.19 6.43
N VAL A 114 1.54 -14.12 6.47
CA VAL A 114 2.38 -14.00 5.26
C VAL A 114 2.92 -15.34 4.75
N ASN A 115 2.73 -16.44 5.49
CA ASN A 115 3.06 -17.77 5.01
C ASN A 115 1.78 -18.50 4.61
N SER A 116 1.78 -19.12 3.42
CA SER A 116 0.71 -20.02 2.98
C SER A 116 0.74 -21.25 3.87
N ASN A 117 -0.16 -21.28 4.86
CA ASN A 117 -0.47 -22.50 5.58
C ASN A 117 -1.92 -22.88 5.27
N PRO A 118 -2.19 -24.04 4.63
CA PRO A 118 -3.54 -24.50 4.38
C PRO A 118 -4.34 -24.77 5.67
N GLU A 119 -3.69 -24.85 6.84
CA GLU A 119 -4.35 -24.91 8.14
C GLU A 119 -4.67 -23.52 8.73
N ASN A 120 -4.03 -22.45 8.25
CA ASN A 120 -4.32 -21.06 8.61
C ASN A 120 -5.25 -20.43 7.56
N LEU A 121 -6.33 -21.12 7.19
CA LEU A 121 -7.40 -20.48 6.45
C LEU A 121 -8.00 -19.41 7.36
N LEU A 122 -7.75 -18.14 7.03
CA LEU A 122 -8.43 -17.04 7.69
C LEU A 122 -9.93 -17.21 7.42
N GLU A 123 -10.68 -17.67 8.43
CA GLU A 123 -12.14 -17.55 8.43
C GLU A 123 -12.48 -16.06 8.50
N ILE A 124 -12.53 -15.42 7.34
CA ILE A 124 -13.03 -14.06 7.26
C ILE A 124 -14.55 -14.13 7.48
N ARG A 125 -15.00 -13.68 8.65
CA ARG A 125 -16.42 -13.56 8.99
C ARG A 125 -16.98 -12.24 8.45
N GLY A 126 -17.17 -12.17 7.14
CA GLY A 126 -17.86 -11.06 6.50
C GLY A 126 -19.37 -11.08 6.77
N GLY A 127 -19.83 -10.40 7.83
CA GLY A 127 -21.26 -10.29 8.13
C GLY A 127 -21.95 -9.21 7.31
N VAL A 128 -22.80 -9.57 6.35
CA VAL A 128 -23.72 -8.62 5.73
C VAL A 128 -24.95 -8.44 6.62
N LYS A 129 -25.19 -7.24 7.15
CA LYS A 129 -26.51 -6.88 7.69
C LYS A 129 -27.43 -6.50 6.53
N ASN A 130 -28.05 -7.49 5.89
CA ASN A 130 -29.22 -7.25 5.05
C ASN A 130 -30.48 -7.68 5.78
N HIS A 131 -31.51 -6.84 5.67
CA HIS A 131 -32.83 -6.96 6.27
C HIS A 131 -33.32 -8.42 6.37
N GLY A 132 -33.19 -9.02 7.56
CA GLY A 132 -33.90 -10.24 7.94
C GLY A 132 -33.27 -11.59 7.60
N GLN A 133 -32.14 -11.67 6.89
CA GLN A 133 -31.54 -12.98 6.56
C GLN A 133 -30.02 -13.00 6.78
N LYS A 134 -29.58 -13.70 7.84
CA LYS A 134 -28.16 -13.98 8.12
C LYS A 134 -27.64 -14.99 7.09
N MET A 135 -27.04 -14.53 5.99
CA MET A 135 -26.04 -15.33 5.28
C MET A 135 -24.65 -14.95 5.76
N LYS A 136 -23.93 -15.95 6.27
CA LYS A 136 -22.50 -15.87 6.57
C LYS A 136 -21.79 -16.32 5.30
N ASP A 137 -21.37 -15.39 4.47
CA ASP A 137 -20.42 -15.72 3.43
C ASP A 137 -19.08 -15.96 4.13
N VAL A 138 -18.74 -17.23 4.33
CA VAL A 138 -17.43 -17.65 4.84
C VAL A 138 -16.52 -17.73 3.63
N TYR A 139 -15.68 -16.72 3.48
CA TYR A 139 -14.66 -16.71 2.46
C TYR A 139 -13.41 -17.40 3.03
N LEU A 140 -13.15 -18.63 2.58
CA LEU A 140 -11.91 -19.35 2.91
C LEU A 140 -10.88 -19.07 1.81
N PHE A 141 -9.84 -18.31 2.13
CA PHE A 141 -8.69 -18.11 1.25
C PHE A 141 -7.40 -18.53 1.95
N SER A 142 -6.51 -19.21 1.21
CA SER A 142 -5.18 -19.65 1.65
C SER A 142 -4.06 -18.85 0.95
N VAL A 143 -4.32 -17.58 0.63
CA VAL A 143 -3.33 -16.75 -0.07
C VAL A 143 -2.48 -16.02 0.97
N PRO A 144 -1.14 -16.17 0.94
CA PRO A 144 -0.24 -15.36 1.75
C PRO A 144 -0.54 -13.88 1.59
N LEU A 145 -0.69 -13.14 2.69
CA LEU A 145 -0.91 -11.71 2.60
C LEU A 145 0.36 -11.03 2.07
N PRO A 146 0.24 -10.18 1.03
CA PRO A 146 1.39 -9.50 0.45
C PRO A 146 1.87 -8.34 1.34
N HIS A 147 3.08 -7.85 1.07
CA HIS A 147 3.58 -6.65 1.73
C HIS A 147 2.60 -5.48 1.51
N PRO A 148 2.06 -4.84 2.58
CA PRO A 148 0.98 -3.85 2.48
C PRO A 148 1.38 -2.56 1.76
N TYR A 149 2.56 -2.00 2.09
CA TYR A 149 2.93 -0.65 1.63
C TYR A 149 3.85 -0.60 0.40
N GLU A 150 4.42 -1.72 -0.05
CA GLU A 150 5.40 -1.73 -1.14
C GLU A 150 4.89 -1.04 -2.42
N PRO A 151 3.63 -1.21 -2.85
CA PRO A 151 3.14 -0.47 -4.01
C PRO A 151 3.15 1.05 -3.83
N LEU A 152 2.83 1.56 -2.63
CA LEU A 152 2.90 3.01 -2.36
C LEU A 152 4.33 3.51 -2.32
N ILE A 153 5.26 2.77 -1.71
CA ILE A 153 6.65 3.20 -1.66
C ILE A 153 7.24 3.24 -3.08
N LEU A 154 6.92 2.25 -3.93
CA LEU A 154 7.29 2.29 -5.34
C LEU A 154 6.63 3.42 -6.12
N LEU A 155 5.38 3.77 -5.79
CA LEU A 155 4.68 4.91 -6.38
C LEU A 155 5.46 6.20 -6.08
N TYR A 156 5.85 6.40 -4.81
CA TYR A 156 6.64 7.57 -4.40
C TYR A 156 8.05 7.57 -5.01
N ASP A 157 8.73 6.41 -5.04
CA ASP A 157 10.05 6.26 -5.69
C ASP A 157 10.01 6.66 -7.19
N ARG A 158 8.84 6.59 -7.81
CA ARG A 158 8.60 6.94 -9.23
C ARG A 158 8.02 8.33 -9.43
N GLY A 159 8.06 9.20 -8.42
CA GLY A 159 7.55 10.58 -8.51
C GLY A 159 6.02 10.67 -8.51
N GLY A 160 5.32 9.61 -8.09
CA GLY A 160 3.87 9.63 -7.96
C GLY A 160 3.45 10.42 -6.73
N ILE A 161 2.69 11.50 -6.92
CA ILE A 161 2.03 12.24 -5.85
C ILE A 161 0.54 12.28 -6.16
N PHE A 162 -0.28 11.98 -5.15
CA PHE A 162 -1.73 12.01 -5.30
C PHE A 162 -2.38 12.84 -4.20
N TYR A 163 -3.54 13.39 -4.52
CA TYR A 163 -4.43 14.04 -3.57
C TYR A 163 -5.82 13.42 -3.65
N SER A 164 -6.61 13.58 -2.59
CA SER A 164 -8.00 13.08 -2.57
C SER A 164 -8.95 14.21 -2.93
N GLU A 165 -9.82 13.98 -3.91
CA GLU A 165 -10.87 14.92 -4.30
C GLU A 165 -12.13 14.16 -4.73
N HIS A 166 -13.32 14.59 -4.30
CA HIS A 166 -14.62 14.08 -4.78
C HIS A 166 -14.78 12.53 -4.87
N ARG A 167 -14.20 11.78 -3.91
CA ARG A 167 -14.16 10.29 -3.87
C ARG A 167 -13.18 9.64 -4.86
N PHE A 168 -12.22 10.40 -5.35
CA PHE A 168 -11.12 9.93 -6.18
C PHE A 168 -9.78 10.24 -5.51
N PHE A 169 -8.79 9.44 -5.85
CA PHE A 169 -7.39 9.79 -5.70
C PHE A 169 -6.89 10.29 -7.05
N CYS A 170 -6.51 11.55 -7.12
CA CYS A 170 -6.16 12.24 -8.34
C CYS A 170 -4.64 12.36 -8.46
N PHE A 171 -4.16 12.06 -9.66
CA PHE A 171 -2.87 12.48 -10.23
C PHE A 171 -3.14 13.64 -11.19
N GLU A 172 -2.11 14.22 -11.81
CA GLU A 172 -2.28 15.36 -12.74
C GLU A 172 -3.25 15.02 -13.89
N ASP A 173 -3.04 13.89 -14.56
CA ASP A 173 -3.79 13.48 -15.76
C ASP A 173 -4.69 12.25 -15.56
N ALA A 174 -4.79 11.71 -14.32
CA ALA A 174 -5.55 10.49 -14.04
C ALA A 174 -6.21 10.50 -12.66
N ALA A 175 -7.25 9.66 -12.51
CA ALA A 175 -7.93 9.50 -11.24
C ALA A 175 -8.26 8.03 -10.97
N VAL A 176 -8.04 7.58 -9.73
CA VAL A 176 -8.44 6.27 -9.24
C VAL A 176 -9.65 6.45 -8.33
N PRO A 177 -10.79 5.78 -8.58
CA PRO A 177 -11.93 5.85 -7.67
C PRO A 177 -11.52 5.30 -6.30
N ARG A 178 -11.88 6.02 -5.23
CA ARG A 178 -11.64 5.55 -3.86
C ARG A 178 -12.39 4.25 -3.58
N GLY A 179 -13.62 4.13 -4.07
CA GLY A 179 -14.46 2.95 -3.87
C GLY A 179 -14.65 2.54 -2.40
N THR A 180 -14.94 1.26 -2.22
CA THR A 180 -15.04 0.56 -0.93
C THR A 180 -14.01 -0.56 -0.86
N TRP A 181 -13.67 -1.03 0.34
CA TRP A 181 -12.77 -2.17 0.49
C TRP A 181 -13.27 -3.40 -0.28
N ARG A 182 -14.59 -3.60 -0.42
CA ARG A 182 -15.17 -4.75 -1.15
C ARG A 182 -14.88 -4.72 -2.65
N GLU A 183 -14.87 -3.53 -3.24
CA GLU A 183 -14.59 -3.36 -4.67
C GLU A 183 -13.11 -3.60 -4.99
N HIS A 184 -12.24 -3.33 -4.01
CA HIS A 184 -10.80 -3.56 -4.12
C HIS A 184 -10.35 -4.90 -3.54
N TRP A 185 -11.21 -5.64 -2.83
CA TRP A 185 -10.84 -6.91 -2.22
C TRP A 185 -10.85 -8.03 -3.28
N GLN A 186 -9.71 -8.21 -3.92
CA GLN A 186 -9.47 -9.21 -4.96
C GLN A 186 -8.30 -10.13 -4.52
N PRO A 187 -8.58 -11.31 -3.96
CA PRO A 187 -7.54 -12.19 -3.42
C PRO A 187 -6.70 -12.91 -4.49
N GLU A 188 -7.20 -13.10 -5.71
CA GLU A 188 -6.58 -14.02 -6.69
C GLU A 188 -5.59 -13.37 -7.66
N ALA A 189 -5.69 -12.06 -7.96
CA ALA A 189 -4.84 -11.41 -8.96
C ALA A 189 -4.24 -10.10 -8.45
N ALA A 190 -2.93 -9.96 -8.57
CA ALA A 190 -2.27 -8.66 -8.42
C ALA A 190 -2.71 -7.75 -9.59
N VAL A 191 -2.99 -6.49 -9.30
CA VAL A 191 -3.37 -5.50 -10.33
C VAL A 191 -2.18 -5.23 -11.26
N CYS A 192 -0.97 -5.21 -10.70
CA CYS A 192 0.26 -5.06 -11.45
C CYS A 192 1.42 -5.84 -10.84
N GLN A 193 2.44 -6.09 -11.65
CA GLN A 193 3.73 -6.56 -11.16
C GLN A 193 4.56 -5.38 -10.67
N LEU A 194 5.25 -5.56 -9.55
CA LEU A 194 6.03 -4.50 -8.90
C LEU A 194 7.47 -4.36 -9.42
N ASN A 195 7.88 -5.17 -10.40
CA ASN A 195 9.24 -5.09 -10.94
C ASN A 195 9.37 -3.92 -11.94
N ALA A 196 10.57 -3.35 -12.05
CA ALA A 196 10.82 -2.18 -12.86
C ALA A 196 10.41 -2.36 -14.33
N GLU A 197 10.75 -3.49 -14.95
CA GLU A 197 10.41 -3.78 -16.35
C GLU A 197 8.89 -3.73 -16.60
N ALA A 198 8.09 -4.35 -15.74
CA ALA A 198 6.64 -4.32 -15.88
C ALA A 198 6.05 -2.92 -15.72
N LEU A 199 6.57 -2.13 -14.78
CA LEU A 199 6.12 -0.75 -14.56
C LEU A 199 6.55 0.17 -15.70
N ASP A 200 7.76 0.04 -16.19
CA ASP A 200 8.26 0.81 -17.33
C ASP A 200 7.50 0.47 -18.61
N ASN A 201 7.10 -0.79 -18.80
CA ASN A 201 6.21 -1.19 -19.90
C ASN A 201 4.82 -0.55 -19.79
N LEU A 202 4.26 -0.37 -18.58
CA LEU A 202 2.98 0.33 -18.42
C LEU A 202 3.09 1.79 -18.86
N ASP A 203 4.20 2.45 -18.53
CA ASP A 203 4.42 3.85 -18.89
C ASP A 203 4.67 4.02 -20.39
N GLY A 204 5.45 3.12 -21.01
CA GLY A 204 5.70 3.14 -22.47
C GLY A 204 4.44 2.90 -23.32
N ASN A 205 3.55 2.02 -22.88
CA ASN A 205 2.31 1.69 -23.61
C ASN A 205 1.29 2.85 -23.62
N PHE A 206 1.39 3.79 -22.68
CA PHE A 206 0.47 4.93 -22.62
C PHE A 206 0.84 6.01 -23.62
N GLU A 207 2.14 6.30 -23.75
CA GLU A 207 2.67 7.21 -24.77
C GLU A 207 2.28 6.74 -26.19
N GLU A 208 2.48 5.46 -26.52
CA GLU A 208 2.12 4.91 -27.83
C GLU A 208 0.62 5.01 -28.17
N ASN A 209 -0.26 4.84 -27.18
CA ASN A 209 -1.70 4.98 -27.37
C ASN A 209 -2.16 6.44 -27.52
N ARG A 210 -1.43 7.41 -26.95
CA ARG A 210 -1.72 8.85 -27.11
C ARG A 210 -1.40 9.32 -28.53
N PHE A 211 -0.33 8.81 -29.15
CA PHE A 211 0.05 9.16 -30.54
C PHE A 211 -0.81 8.48 -31.63
N THR A 212 -1.43 7.33 -31.34
CA THR A 212 -2.26 6.61 -32.32
C THR A 212 -3.72 7.08 -32.36
N ALA A 213 -4.18 7.81 -31.33
CA ALA A 213 -5.53 8.37 -31.27
C ALA A 213 -5.69 9.73 -32.01
N GLU A 214 -4.60 10.33 -32.47
CA GLU A 214 -4.59 11.63 -33.18
C GLU A 214 -4.35 11.51 -34.70
N CYS A 215 -4.42 10.31 -35.29
CA CYS A 215 -4.27 10.07 -36.73
C CYS A 215 -5.59 9.84 -37.47
#